data_AF-A0A3B9ZBD8-F1
#
_entry.id   AF-A0A3B9ZBD8-F1
#
_cell.length_a   1.000
_cell.length_b   1.000
_cell.length_c   1.000
_cell.angle_alpha   90.00
_cell.angle_beta   90.00
_cell.angle_gamma   90.00
#
_symmetry.space_group_name_H-M   'P 1'
#
loop_
_entity.id
_entity.type
_entity.pdbx_description
1 polymer ?
#
loop_
_entity_poly.entity_id
_entity_poly.type
_entity_poly.pdbx_seq_one_letter_code
_entity_poly.pdbx_strand_id
1 'polypeptide(L)'
;DYLKAKEMFIKALEIKDHNPQVYQYLGLLIEAPGDSQEARKYFRREKFLRRKHKMVTRRNYRKLKEIVLKKGIRLVCVQYPRRQVEGLRFMFDSPEDVIFVDNKAVFDEAVKNTGYRDYFYDDFAGDFGHCTAKGNALLAENVARTILKHIDDK
;
A
#
# COMPACT_ATOMS: atom_id res chain seq x y z
N ASP A 1 27.94 2.40 9.98
CA ASP A 1 28.29 3.60 10.75
C ASP A 1 27.00 4.29 11.21
N TYR A 2 26.72 4.22 12.50
CA TYR A 2 25.48 4.69 13.13
C TYR A 2 25.33 6.22 13.10
N LEU A 3 26.43 6.95 13.32
CA LEU A 3 26.43 8.41 13.35
C LEU A 3 26.17 8.97 11.96
N LYS A 4 26.84 8.41 10.95
CA LYS A 4 26.63 8.77 9.55
C LYS A 4 25.19 8.52 9.09
N ALA A 5 24.57 7.42 9.50
CA ALA A 5 23.17 7.13 9.19
C ALA A 5 22.22 8.18 9.79
N LYS A 6 22.42 8.54 11.06
CA LYS A 6 21.64 9.59 11.74
C LYS A 6 21.75 10.93 11.03
N GLU A 7 22.97 11.36 10.68
CA GLU A 7 23.19 12.62 9.95
C GLU A 7 22.48 12.64 8.59
N MET A 8 22.53 11.53 7.84
CA MET A 8 21.85 11.44 6.55
C MET A 8 20.33 11.57 6.67
N PHE A 9 19.72 10.96 7.69
CA PHE A 9 18.28 11.09 7.90
C PHE A 9 17.89 12.50 8.39
N ILE A 10 18.73 13.19 9.15
CA ILE A 10 18.49 14.60 9.51
C ILE A 10 18.49 15.47 8.26
N LYS A 11 19.48 15.32 7.37
CA LYS A 11 19.50 16.02 6.08
C LYS A 11 18.28 15.69 5.22
N ALA A 12 17.79 14.45 5.28
CA ALA A 12 16.56 14.07 4.56
C ALA A 12 15.32 14.84 5.06
N LEU A 13 15.26 15.19 6.36
CA LEU A 13 14.19 16.03 6.90
C LEU A 13 14.26 17.47 6.39
N GLU A 14 15.45 18.00 6.10
CA GLU A 14 15.62 19.34 5.52
C GLU A 14 15.06 19.43 4.09
N ILE A 15 15.08 18.31 3.35
CA ILE A 15 14.58 18.24 1.97
C ILE A 15 13.09 17.86 1.94
N LYS A 16 12.68 16.88 2.76
CA LYS A 16 11.30 16.35 2.82
C LYS A 16 10.90 16.00 4.25
N ASP A 17 10.48 17.00 5.00
CA ASP A 17 10.01 16.89 6.40
C ASP A 17 8.66 16.15 6.59
N HIS A 18 8.05 15.66 5.50
CA HIS A 18 6.76 14.96 5.54
C HIS A 18 6.86 13.45 5.29
N ASN A 19 8.06 12.87 5.20
CA ASN A 19 8.24 11.44 4.97
C ASN A 19 8.23 10.63 6.30
N PRO A 20 7.18 9.83 6.60
CA PRO A 20 7.10 9.09 7.86
C PRO A 20 8.24 8.10 8.08
N GLN A 21 8.78 7.51 7.00
CA GLN A 21 9.88 6.55 7.07
C GLN A 21 11.14 7.17 7.66
N VAL A 22 11.43 8.44 7.34
CA VAL A 22 12.60 9.15 7.89
C VAL A 22 12.48 9.28 9.42
N TYR A 23 11.30 9.63 9.91
CA TYR A 23 11.03 9.68 11.36
C TYR A 23 11.08 8.29 12.01
N GLN A 24 10.61 7.25 11.34
CA GLN A 24 10.72 5.88 11.84
C GLN A 24 12.18 5.48 12.05
N TYR A 25 13.04 5.70 11.04
CA TYR A 25 14.46 5.34 11.12
C TYR A 25 15.21 6.19 12.15
N LEU A 26 14.91 7.48 12.26
CA LEU A 26 15.49 8.33 13.33
C LEU A 26 15.08 7.85 14.72
N GLY A 27 13.82 7.47 14.91
CA GLY A 27 13.35 6.90 16.17
C GLY A 27 14.10 5.62 16.55
N LEU A 28 14.21 4.67 15.61
CA LEU A 28 14.93 3.41 15.81
C LEU A 28 16.43 3.62 16.07
N LEU A 29 17.06 4.53 15.33
CA LEU A 29 18.45 4.86 15.57
C LEU A 29 18.60 5.44 16.98
N ILE A 30 17.80 6.42 17.39
CA ILE A 30 17.94 7.10 18.68
C ILE A 30 17.54 6.23 19.89
N GLU A 31 16.66 5.25 19.70
CA GLU A 31 16.30 4.27 20.72
C GLU A 31 17.44 3.29 21.03
N ALA A 32 18.22 2.88 20.02
CA ALA A 32 19.34 1.95 20.18
C ALA A 32 20.42 2.35 21.22
N PRO A 33 20.80 3.63 21.40
CA PRO A 33 21.70 4.08 22.48
C PRO A 33 21.02 4.34 23.83
N GLY A 34 19.72 4.02 24.00
CA GLY A 34 19.02 4.08 25.30
C GLY A 34 18.28 5.39 25.61
N ASP A 35 18.24 6.37 24.70
CA ASP A 35 17.51 7.63 24.92
C ASP A 35 16.04 7.52 24.50
N SER A 36 15.22 7.05 25.44
CA SER A 36 13.79 6.77 25.23
C SER A 36 12.93 8.03 25.00
N GLN A 37 13.34 9.23 25.42
CA GLN A 37 12.49 10.42 25.28
C GLN A 37 12.59 11.07 23.90
N GLU A 38 13.80 11.17 23.37
CA GLU A 38 14.01 11.79 22.06
C GLU A 38 13.44 10.89 20.94
N ALA A 39 13.66 9.57 21.01
CA ALA A 39 13.06 8.60 20.08
C ALA A 39 11.52 8.71 20.02
N ARG A 40 10.85 8.91 21.16
CA ARG A 40 9.39 9.10 21.22
C ARG A 40 8.90 10.32 20.43
N LYS A 41 9.70 11.38 20.29
CA LYS A 41 9.31 12.54 19.45
C LYS A 41 9.21 12.14 17.99
N TYR A 42 10.19 11.40 17.49
CA TYR A 42 10.20 10.90 16.11
C TYR A 42 9.06 9.90 15.85
N PHE A 43 8.84 8.93 16.75
CA PHE A 43 7.71 8.00 16.60
C PHE A 43 6.34 8.68 16.65
N ARG A 44 6.17 9.71 17.49
CA ARG A 44 4.92 10.51 17.49
C ARG A 44 4.70 11.22 16.17
N ARG A 45 5.74 11.82 15.60
CA ARG A 45 5.67 12.53 14.31
C ARG A 45 5.41 11.57 13.15
N GLU A 46 6.08 10.42 13.15
CA GLU A 46 5.82 9.31 12.22
C GLU A 46 4.34 8.91 12.22
N LYS A 47 3.78 8.63 13.41
CA LYS A 47 2.40 8.19 13.55
C LYS A 47 1.42 9.25 13.09
N PHE A 48 1.71 10.52 13.41
CA PHE A 48 0.93 11.66 12.93
C PHE A 48 0.92 11.73 11.39
N LEU A 49 2.09 11.67 10.75
CA LEU A 49 2.20 11.75 9.29
C LEU A 49 1.54 10.55 8.61
N ARG A 50 1.73 9.32 9.12
CA ARG A 50 1.03 8.13 8.60
C ARG A 50 -0.49 8.27 8.70
N ARG A 51 -1.00 8.77 9.83
CA ARG A 51 -2.43 9.03 9.99
C ARG A 51 -2.92 10.09 8.99
N LYS A 52 -2.17 11.18 8.82
CA LYS A 52 -2.46 12.24 7.84
C LYS A 52 -2.51 11.68 6.41
N HIS A 53 -1.51 10.91 6.00
CA HIS A 53 -1.47 10.28 4.68
C HIS A 53 -2.65 9.34 4.46
N LYS A 54 -2.96 8.48 5.43
CA LYS A 54 -4.14 7.60 5.37
C LYS A 54 -5.44 8.39 5.19
N MET A 55 -5.62 9.51 5.89
CA MET A 55 -6.82 10.36 5.73
C MET A 55 -6.92 10.98 4.33
N VAL A 56 -5.80 11.46 3.78
CA VAL A 56 -5.78 12.03 2.42
C VAL A 56 -6.08 10.96 1.38
N THR A 57 -5.44 9.79 1.47
CA THR A 57 -5.70 8.65 0.57
C THR A 57 -7.16 8.24 0.63
N ARG A 58 -7.73 8.10 1.84
CA ARG A 58 -9.14 7.76 2.04
C ARG A 58 -10.08 8.79 1.39
N ARG A 59 -9.82 10.08 1.59
CA ARG A 59 -10.57 11.16 0.95
C ARG A 59 -10.51 11.06 -0.57
N ASN A 60 -9.35 10.75 -1.13
CA ASN A 60 -9.17 10.63 -2.58
C ASN A 60 -9.94 9.44 -3.15
N TYR A 61 -9.93 8.27 -2.49
CA TYR A 61 -10.73 7.12 -2.90
C TYR A 61 -12.23 7.42 -2.91
N ARG A 62 -12.73 8.09 -1.87
CA ARG A 62 -14.15 8.48 -1.78
C ARG A 62 -14.54 9.48 -2.88
N LYS A 63 -13.70 10.48 -3.12
CA LYS A 63 -13.91 11.45 -4.21
C LYS A 63 -13.89 10.78 -5.58
N LEU A 64 -12.99 9.80 -5.79
CA LEU A 64 -12.98 9.01 -7.02
C LEU A 64 -14.29 8.22 -7.19
N LYS A 65 -14.77 7.56 -6.13
CA LYS A 65 -16.08 6.87 -6.13
C LYS A 65 -17.20 7.82 -6.56
N GLU A 66 -17.31 8.98 -5.92
CA GLU A 66 -18.34 9.96 -6.24
C GLU A 66 -18.30 10.42 -7.70
N ILE A 67 -17.11 10.74 -8.23
CA ILE A 67 -16.96 11.20 -9.61
C ILE A 67 -17.39 10.13 -10.61
N VAL A 68 -16.99 8.88 -10.38
CA VAL A 68 -17.24 7.75 -11.28
C VAL A 68 -18.72 7.35 -11.24
N LEU A 69 -19.30 7.20 -10.05
CA LEU A 69 -20.72 6.82 -9.90
C LEU A 69 -21.68 7.90 -10.41
N LYS A 70 -21.36 9.19 -10.24
CA LYS A 70 -22.17 10.30 -10.82
C LYS A 70 -22.27 10.26 -12.34
N LYS A 71 -21.32 9.59 -13.00
CA LYS A 71 -21.33 9.37 -14.45
C LYS A 71 -21.99 8.05 -14.88
N GLY A 72 -22.59 7.31 -13.94
CA GLY A 72 -23.16 5.98 -14.21
C GLY A 72 -22.10 4.92 -14.51
N ILE A 73 -20.83 5.16 -14.19
CA ILE A 73 -19.73 4.22 -14.39
C ILE A 73 -19.55 3.41 -13.10
N ARG A 74 -19.31 2.10 -13.21
CA ARG A 74 -18.96 1.25 -12.05
C ARG A 74 -17.50 1.43 -11.69
N LEU A 75 -17.20 1.61 -10.40
CA LEU A 75 -15.82 1.69 -9.91
C LEU A 75 -15.29 0.28 -9.60
N VAL A 76 -14.17 -0.09 -10.23
CA VAL A 76 -13.41 -1.31 -9.90
C VAL A 76 -12.12 -0.89 -9.20
N CYS A 77 -11.85 -1.45 -8.03
CA CYS A 77 -10.67 -1.19 -7.23
C CYS A 77 -9.85 -2.47 -7.07
N VAL A 78 -8.61 -2.45 -7.55
CA VAL A 78 -7.72 -3.61 -7.56
C VAL A 78 -6.76 -3.52 -6.38
N GLN A 79 -6.73 -4.54 -5.52
CA GLN A 79 -5.76 -4.61 -4.44
C GLN A 79 -4.41 -5.11 -4.97
N TYR A 80 -3.30 -4.61 -4.41
CA TYR A 80 -1.97 -5.11 -4.71
C TYR A 80 -1.87 -6.63 -4.51
N PRO A 81 -1.01 -7.31 -5.28
CA PRO A 81 -0.75 -8.73 -5.08
C PRO A 81 -0.44 -9.07 -3.62
N ARG A 82 -0.96 -10.21 -3.15
CA ARG A 82 -0.67 -10.79 -1.82
C ARG A 82 -1.12 -9.95 -0.61
N ARG A 83 -1.68 -8.75 -0.81
CA ARG A 83 -2.24 -7.89 0.25
C ARG A 83 -3.72 -8.19 0.49
N GLN A 84 -4.14 -8.08 1.75
CA GLN A 84 -5.54 -8.24 2.15
C GLN A 84 -6.44 -7.16 1.54
N VAL A 85 -7.57 -7.55 0.94
CA VAL A 85 -8.49 -6.63 0.25
C VAL A 85 -9.21 -5.70 1.23
N GLU A 86 -9.40 -6.12 2.49
CA GLU A 86 -10.10 -5.36 3.53
C GLU A 86 -9.47 -3.98 3.75
N GLY A 87 -8.14 -3.89 3.68
CA GLY A 87 -7.42 -2.62 3.80
C GLY A 87 -7.85 -1.60 2.74
N LEU A 88 -8.18 -2.05 1.53
CA LEU A 88 -8.71 -1.23 0.45
C LEU A 88 -10.20 -0.94 0.66
N ARG A 89 -10.99 -1.91 1.14
CA ARG A 89 -12.42 -1.72 1.45
C ARG A 89 -12.63 -0.64 2.51
N PHE A 90 -11.80 -0.58 3.54
CA PHE A 90 -11.84 0.45 4.59
C PHE A 90 -11.61 1.89 4.10
N MET A 91 -11.20 2.08 2.84
CA MET A 91 -11.09 3.42 2.25
C MET A 91 -12.46 4.05 1.93
N PHE A 92 -13.53 3.25 1.86
CA PHE A 92 -14.87 3.69 1.45
C PHE A 92 -15.86 3.69 2.62
N ASP A 93 -16.84 4.60 2.61
CA ASP A 93 -17.95 4.60 3.58
C ASP A 93 -19.06 3.60 3.17
N SER A 94 -19.27 3.41 1.87
CA SER A 94 -20.22 2.46 1.27
C SER A 94 -19.45 1.59 0.27
N PRO A 95 -18.76 0.53 0.73
CA PRO A 95 -17.95 -0.33 -0.12
C PRO A 95 -18.78 -1.19 -1.08
N GLU A 96 -20.06 -1.44 -0.82
CA GLU A 96 -20.98 -2.21 -1.66
C GLU A 96 -21.19 -1.63 -3.07
N ASP A 97 -20.98 -0.32 -3.25
CA ASP A 97 -21.03 0.33 -4.57
C ASP A 97 -19.75 0.14 -5.41
N VAL A 98 -18.75 -0.54 -4.85
CA VAL A 98 -17.42 -0.71 -5.44
C VAL A 98 -17.13 -2.18 -5.67
N ILE A 99 -16.70 -2.51 -6.88
CA ILE A 99 -16.21 -3.85 -7.19
C ILE A 99 -14.76 -3.95 -6.73
N PHE A 100 -14.44 -4.93 -5.89
CA PHE A 100 -13.08 -5.16 -5.42
C PHE A 100 -12.46 -6.37 -6.11
N VAL A 101 -11.24 -6.23 -6.61
CA VAL A 101 -10.44 -7.35 -7.08
C VAL A 101 -9.46 -7.74 -5.98
N ASP A 102 -9.70 -8.90 -5.38
CA ASP A 102 -8.80 -9.53 -4.43
C ASP A 102 -7.79 -10.40 -5.18
N ASN A 103 -6.50 -10.08 -5.01
CA ASN A 103 -5.39 -10.78 -5.63
C ASN A 103 -4.63 -11.67 -4.66
N LYS A 104 -4.99 -11.70 -3.37
CA LYS A 104 -4.16 -12.35 -2.35
C LYS A 104 -4.04 -13.85 -2.57
N ALA A 105 -5.16 -14.55 -2.56
CA ALA A 105 -5.16 -16.02 -2.70
C ALA A 105 -4.54 -16.46 -4.03
N VAL A 106 -4.91 -15.79 -5.12
CA VAL A 106 -4.42 -16.08 -6.48
C VAL A 106 -2.90 -15.95 -6.56
N PHE A 107 -2.32 -14.87 -6.04
CA PHE A 107 -0.87 -14.69 -6.06
C PHE A 107 -0.14 -15.54 -5.02
N ASP A 108 -0.71 -15.78 -3.83
CA ASP A 108 -0.11 -16.63 -2.82
C ASP A 108 0.03 -18.07 -3.31
N GLU A 109 -1.01 -18.60 -3.98
CA GLU A 109 -0.98 -19.93 -4.59
C GLU A 109 0.04 -20.00 -5.74
N ALA A 110 0.01 -19.01 -6.64
CA ALA A 110 0.92 -18.96 -7.78
C ALA A 110 2.40 -18.90 -7.36
N VAL A 111 2.73 -18.04 -6.38
CA VAL A 111 4.07 -17.91 -5.81
C VAL A 111 4.49 -19.17 -5.05
N LYS A 112 3.57 -19.82 -4.32
CA LYS A 112 3.85 -21.08 -3.63
C LYS A 112 4.24 -22.19 -4.63
N ASN A 113 3.64 -22.20 -5.82
CA ASN A 113 3.81 -23.27 -6.80
C ASN A 113 5.07 -23.12 -7.67
N THR A 114 5.45 -21.89 -8.05
CA THR A 114 6.58 -21.68 -8.99
C THR A 114 7.66 -20.71 -8.48
N GLY A 115 7.46 -20.10 -7.31
CA GLY A 115 8.41 -19.21 -6.67
C GLY A 115 8.10 -17.73 -6.88
N TYR A 116 8.67 -16.89 -6.01
CA TYR A 116 8.40 -15.45 -5.99
C TYR A 116 8.90 -14.73 -7.26
N ARG A 117 10.10 -15.08 -7.73
CA ARG A 117 10.78 -14.41 -8.84
C ARG A 117 10.14 -14.67 -10.21
N ASP A 118 9.28 -15.67 -10.30
CA ASP A 118 8.46 -15.90 -11.49
C ASP A 118 7.43 -14.79 -11.69
N TYR A 119 6.96 -14.17 -10.61
CA TYR A 119 5.88 -13.18 -10.64
C TYR A 119 6.35 -11.76 -10.32
N PHE A 120 7.48 -11.59 -9.62
CA PHE A 120 7.99 -10.28 -9.21
C PHE A 120 9.49 -10.07 -9.49
N TYR A 121 9.85 -8.88 -9.97
CA TYR A 121 11.24 -8.47 -10.21
C TYR A 121 11.99 -8.04 -8.95
N ASP A 122 11.28 -7.56 -7.93
CA ASP A 122 11.84 -7.03 -6.69
C ASP A 122 10.94 -7.33 -5.50
N ASP A 123 11.34 -6.85 -4.31
CA ASP A 123 10.58 -7.00 -3.07
C ASP A 123 10.14 -5.63 -2.51
N PHE A 124 9.55 -4.81 -3.39
CA PHE A 124 9.20 -3.41 -3.10
C PHE A 124 8.53 -3.21 -1.73
N ALA A 125 7.61 -4.09 -1.34
CA ALA A 125 6.84 -3.96 -0.11
C ALA A 125 7.10 -5.07 0.93
N GLY A 126 8.12 -5.91 0.73
CA GLY A 126 8.45 -7.07 1.58
C GLY A 126 7.59 -8.32 1.34
N ASP A 127 6.45 -8.17 0.67
CA ASP A 127 5.52 -9.27 0.35
C ASP A 127 5.09 -9.29 -1.12
N PHE A 128 5.27 -8.19 -1.86
CA PHE A 128 5.09 -8.09 -3.30
C PHE A 128 6.09 -7.10 -3.91
N GLY A 129 6.25 -7.20 -5.22
CA GLY A 129 7.11 -6.32 -6.02
C GLY A 129 6.46 -5.87 -7.33
N HIS A 130 7.27 -5.30 -8.20
CA HIS A 130 6.87 -5.03 -9.58
C HIS A 130 6.70 -6.35 -10.34
N CYS A 131 5.54 -6.51 -10.98
CA CYS A 131 5.20 -7.75 -11.68
C CYS A 131 6.10 -8.01 -12.91
N THR A 132 6.46 -9.27 -13.10
CA THR A 132 6.99 -9.79 -14.37
C THR A 132 5.90 -9.83 -15.45
N ALA A 133 6.22 -10.24 -16.68
CA ALA A 133 5.20 -10.51 -17.69
C ALA A 133 4.19 -11.57 -17.22
N LYS A 134 4.65 -12.64 -16.56
CA LYS A 134 3.82 -13.69 -15.98
C LYS A 134 2.96 -13.17 -14.81
N GLY A 135 3.52 -12.30 -13.96
CA GLY A 135 2.79 -11.58 -12.91
C GLY A 135 1.70 -10.66 -13.45
N ASN A 136 2.00 -9.89 -14.50
CA ASN A 136 1.02 -9.01 -15.14
C ASN A 136 -0.10 -9.80 -15.81
N ALA A 137 0.21 -10.94 -16.45
CA ALA A 137 -0.81 -11.82 -17.03
C ALA A 137 -1.77 -12.35 -15.95
N LEU A 138 -1.24 -12.85 -14.82
CA LEU A 138 -2.06 -13.34 -13.71
C LEU A 138 -2.95 -12.25 -13.11
N LEU A 139 -2.40 -11.04 -12.94
CA LEU A 139 -3.17 -9.88 -12.46
C LEU A 139 -4.29 -9.50 -13.43
N ALA A 140 -3.97 -9.40 -14.73
CA ALA A 140 -4.92 -9.02 -15.76
C ALA A 140 -6.06 -10.04 -15.87
N GLU A 141 -5.74 -11.34 -15.84
CA GLU A 141 -6.73 -12.41 -15.88
C GLU A 141 -7.68 -12.34 -14.68
N ASN A 142 -7.14 -12.15 -13.47
CA ASN A 142 -7.99 -12.05 -12.28
C ASN A 142 -8.90 -10.82 -12.32
N VAL A 143 -8.38 -9.66 -12.75
CA VAL A 143 -9.16 -8.43 -12.94
C VAL A 143 -10.28 -8.67 -13.96
N ALA A 144 -9.96 -9.26 -15.12
CA ALA A 144 -10.94 -9.53 -16.17
C ALA A 144 -12.04 -10.47 -15.68
N ARG A 145 -11.68 -11.57 -15.01
CA ARG A 145 -12.63 -12.52 -14.41
C ARG A 145 -13.57 -11.86 -13.39
N THR A 146 -13.04 -10.99 -12.52
CA THR A 146 -13.88 -10.25 -11.57
C THR A 146 -14.84 -9.31 -12.30
N ILE A 147 -14.39 -8.60 -13.33
CA ILE A 147 -15.25 -7.69 -14.11
C ILE A 147 -16.38 -8.48 -14.80
N LEU A 148 -16.05 -9.57 -15.48
CA LEU A 148 -17.02 -10.39 -16.21
C LEU A 148 -18.13 -10.92 -15.30
N LYS A 149 -17.77 -11.44 -14.12
CA LYS A 149 -18.74 -11.91 -13.12
C LYS A 149 -19.81 -10.86 -12.79
N HIS A 150 -19.42 -9.59 -12.67
CA HIS A 150 -20.35 -8.51 -12.34
C HIS A 150 -21.13 -7.97 -13.54
N ILE A 151 -20.72 -8.30 -14.77
CA ILE A 151 -21.50 -7.99 -15.98
C ILE A 151 -22.65 -8.99 -16.10
N ASP A 152 -22.38 -10.27 -15.86
CA ASP A 152 -23.35 -11.36 -16.01
C ASP A 152 -24.40 -11.42 -14.88
N ASP A 153 -24.15 -10.77 -13.74
CA ASP A 153 -25.10 -10.62 -12.62
C ASP A 153 -26.23 -9.57 -12.89
N LYS A 154 -26.42 -9.14 -14.15
CA LYS A 154 -27.51 -8.24 -14.60
C LYS A 154 -28.56 -8.99 -15.40
#